data_AF-A0A4P9ZIB6-F1
#
_entry.id   AF-A0A4P9ZIB6-F1
#
_cell.length_a   1.000
_cell.length_b   1.000
_cell.length_c   1.000
_cell.angle_alpha   90.00
_cell.angle_beta   90.00
_cell.angle_gamma   90.00
#
_symmetry.space_group_name_H-M   'P 1'
#
loop_
_entity.id
_entity.type
_entity.pdbx_description
1 polymer ?
#
loop_
_entity_poly.entity_id
_entity_poly.type
_entity_poly.pdbx_seq_one_letter_code
_entity_poly.pdbx_strand_id
1 'polypeptide(L)'
;MVDRRKLNLDRERVSVLLSINVHLIKKACSIYVGMLNNQQTFRLMLPQNRQSVVELFNNLNRRLQYNLSVLLYISDLYHNKAASQQSSRFQFPVILSTPPEMPELHQLYKRLQELYPEAIQFLKSKMQDMKQQQDPGAMSTPSPMSKSEQLQQQMPMLGNAAPKPGPYLQLQNSSYGYDMGKMNSPSFDSAMVNALQSRGVGTQPR
;
A
#
# COMPACT_ATOMS: atom_id res chain seq x y z
N MET A 1 8.45 -0.32 -34.89
CA MET A 1 8.09 1.11 -34.70
C MET A 1 7.41 1.28 -33.34
N VAL A 2 7.35 2.49 -32.78
CA VAL A 2 6.48 2.78 -31.63
C VAL A 2 5.04 2.94 -32.15
N ASP A 3 4.08 2.27 -31.52
CA ASP A 3 2.66 2.49 -31.83
C ASP A 3 2.23 3.90 -31.43
N ARG A 4 1.68 4.66 -32.39
CA ARG A 4 1.16 6.02 -32.18
C ARG A 4 -0.03 6.03 -31.22
N ARG A 5 -0.86 4.98 -31.17
CA ARG A 5 -2.00 4.90 -30.25
C ARG A 5 -1.52 4.78 -28.81
N LYS A 6 -0.62 3.82 -28.52
CA LYS A 6 0.05 3.72 -27.21
C LYS A 6 0.78 5.00 -26.81
N LEU A 7 1.53 5.64 -27.72
CA LEU A 7 2.25 6.89 -27.43
C LEU A 7 1.32 8.04 -27.03
N ASN A 8 0.15 8.17 -27.68
CA ASN A 8 -0.84 9.18 -27.32
C ASN A 8 -1.47 8.87 -25.95
N LEU A 9 -1.83 7.60 -25.69
CA LEU A 9 -2.38 7.17 -24.40
C LEU A 9 -1.41 7.44 -23.24
N ASP A 10 -0.13 7.12 -23.41
CA ASP A 10 0.88 7.35 -22.37
C ASP A 10 1.19 8.84 -22.17
N ARG A 11 1.04 9.69 -23.20
CA ARG A 11 1.07 11.16 -23.04
C ARG A 11 -0.10 11.68 -22.20
N GLU A 12 -1.32 11.18 -22.43
CA GLU A 12 -2.48 11.55 -21.61
C GLU A 12 -2.32 11.09 -20.15
N ARG A 13 -1.84 9.86 -19.94
CA ARG A 13 -1.51 9.30 -18.62
C ARG A 13 -0.52 10.18 -17.86
N VAL A 14 0.58 10.58 -18.51
CA VAL A 14 1.57 11.51 -17.93
C VAL A 14 0.93 12.84 -17.58
N SER A 15 0.13 13.42 -18.47
CA SER A 15 -0.55 14.70 -18.25
C SER A 15 -1.49 14.66 -17.03
N VAL A 16 -2.31 13.61 -16.89
CA VAL A 16 -3.23 13.44 -15.77
C VAL A 16 -2.49 13.16 -14.45
N LEU A 17 -1.47 12.30 -14.46
CA LEU A 17 -0.66 12.00 -13.27
C LEU A 17 0.09 13.24 -12.75
N LEU A 18 0.68 14.04 -13.64
CA LEU A 18 1.30 15.31 -13.27
C LEU A 18 0.27 16.32 -12.75
N SER A 19 -0.91 16.42 -13.38
CA SER A 19 -2.00 17.30 -12.93
C SER A 19 -2.48 16.94 -11.52
N ILE A 20 -2.63 15.65 -11.21
CA ILE A 20 -2.96 15.16 -9.87
C ILE A 20 -1.82 15.50 -8.88
N ASN A 21 -0.56 15.23 -9.26
CA ASN A 21 0.59 15.48 -8.41
C ASN A 21 0.74 16.96 -8.01
N VAL A 22 0.47 17.91 -8.91
CA VAL A 22 0.49 19.36 -8.59
C VAL A 22 -0.48 19.71 -7.47
N HIS A 23 -1.69 19.14 -7.46
CA HIS A 23 -2.67 19.38 -6.39
C HIS A 23 -2.27 18.68 -5.09
N LEU A 24 -1.85 17.41 -5.16
CA LEU A 24 -1.38 16.66 -3.98
C LEU A 24 -0.19 17.36 -3.30
N ILE A 25 0.78 17.88 -4.08
CA ILE A 25 1.92 18.66 -3.56
C ILE A 25 1.43 19.96 -2.91
N LYS A 26 0.57 20.74 -3.56
CA LYS A 26 0.00 21.98 -2.97
C LYS A 26 -0.67 21.71 -1.62
N LYS A 27 -1.49 20.65 -1.52
CA LYS A 27 -2.17 20.25 -0.27
C LYS A 27 -1.16 19.76 0.79
N ALA A 28 -0.19 18.93 0.41
CA ALA A 28 0.83 18.42 1.31
C ALA A 28 1.73 19.54 1.88
N CYS A 29 2.17 20.49 1.04
CA CYS A 29 2.92 21.66 1.47
C CYS A 29 2.10 22.56 2.41
N SER A 30 0.81 22.79 2.11
CA SER A 30 -0.11 23.54 2.98
C SER A 30 -0.24 22.89 4.37
N ILE A 31 -0.43 21.56 4.44
CA ILE A 31 -0.48 20.80 5.69
C ILE A 31 0.87 20.85 6.44
N TYR A 32 1.98 20.67 5.72
CA TYR A 32 3.30 20.67 6.34
C TYR A 32 3.65 22.03 6.95
N VAL A 33 3.55 23.11 6.17
CA VAL A 33 3.89 24.47 6.63
C VAL A 33 2.90 24.98 7.68
N GLY A 34 1.60 24.78 7.44
CA GLY A 34 0.54 25.34 8.29
C GLY A 34 0.29 24.58 9.59
N MET A 35 0.62 23.28 9.67
CA MET A 35 0.30 22.45 10.84
C MET A 35 1.49 21.64 11.38
N LEU A 36 2.24 20.92 10.54
CA LEU A 36 3.27 19.98 11.04
C LEU A 36 4.59 20.67 11.45
N ASN A 37 5.02 21.66 10.69
CA ASN A 37 6.27 22.40 10.96
C ASN A 37 6.11 23.39 12.13
N ASN A 38 4.90 23.94 12.33
CA ASN A 38 4.58 24.79 13.47
C ASN A 38 4.33 23.93 14.73
N GLN A 39 5.41 23.57 15.43
CA GLN A 39 5.34 22.73 16.63
C GLN A 39 4.45 23.28 17.74
N GLN A 40 4.28 24.61 17.87
CA GLN A 40 3.40 25.20 18.88
C GLN A 40 1.94 24.90 18.55
N THR A 41 1.50 25.24 17.33
CA THR A 41 0.16 24.92 16.83
C THR A 41 -0.11 23.41 16.87
N PHE A 42 0.86 22.58 16.48
CA PHE A 42 0.70 21.12 16.52
C PHE A 42 0.53 20.57 17.95
N ARG A 43 1.32 21.05 18.92
CA ARG A 43 1.22 20.59 20.33
C ARG A 43 -0.10 21.00 20.99
N LEU A 44 -0.65 22.16 20.63
CA LEU A 44 -1.93 22.66 21.14
C LEU A 44 -3.15 21.90 20.57
N MET A 45 -3.00 21.17 19.46
CA MET A 45 -4.08 20.33 18.92
C MET A 45 -4.39 19.13 19.83
N LEU A 46 -5.68 18.77 19.89
CA LEU A 46 -6.15 17.51 20.48
C LEU A 46 -5.42 16.30 19.85
N PRO A 47 -5.11 15.22 20.60
CA PRO A 47 -4.36 14.07 20.09
C PRO A 47 -4.97 13.44 18.83
N GLN A 48 -6.31 13.33 18.79
CA GLN A 48 -7.05 12.81 17.64
C GLN A 48 -6.86 13.67 16.37
N ASN A 49 -6.81 15.00 16.52
CA ASN A 49 -6.62 15.92 15.40
C ASN A 49 -5.17 15.91 14.90
N ARG A 50 -4.19 15.74 15.80
CA ARG A 50 -2.79 15.51 15.39
C ARG A 50 -2.67 14.24 14.54
N GLN A 51 -3.30 13.15 14.99
CA GLN A 51 -3.26 11.87 14.31
C GLN A 51 -3.88 11.96 12.90
N SER A 52 -5.08 12.53 12.76
CA SER A 52 -5.74 12.65 11.46
C SER A 52 -5.00 13.58 10.48
N VAL A 53 -4.35 14.65 10.96
CA VAL A 53 -3.50 15.52 10.13
C VAL A 53 -2.24 14.77 9.63
N VAL A 54 -1.61 13.96 10.48
CA VAL A 54 -0.46 13.12 10.10
C VAL A 54 -0.88 12.02 9.13
N GLU A 55 -2.01 11.36 9.34
CA GLU A 55 -2.57 10.35 8.43
C GLU A 55 -2.92 10.94 7.06
N LEU A 56 -3.56 12.12 7.02
CA LEU A 56 -3.85 12.83 5.78
C LEU A 56 -2.56 13.18 5.02
N PHE A 57 -1.55 13.72 5.71
CA PHE A 57 -0.24 14.01 5.10
C PHE A 57 0.42 12.75 4.54
N ASN A 58 0.41 11.65 5.29
CA ASN A 58 0.97 10.37 4.86
C ASN A 58 0.21 9.77 3.66
N ASN A 59 -1.12 9.91 3.62
CA ASN A 59 -1.94 9.47 2.50
C ASN A 59 -1.67 10.27 1.21
N LEU A 60 -1.46 11.59 1.30
CA LEU A 60 -1.06 12.42 0.16
C LEU A 60 0.34 12.02 -0.36
N ASN A 61 1.31 11.81 0.54
CA ASN A 61 2.65 11.36 0.17
C ASN A 61 2.64 9.95 -0.47
N ARG A 62 1.86 9.01 0.05
CA ARG A 62 1.71 7.66 -0.53
C ARG A 62 1.11 7.72 -1.94
N ARG A 63 0.12 8.58 -2.18
CA ARG A 63 -0.46 8.83 -3.52
C ARG A 63 0.58 9.39 -4.49
N LEU A 64 1.40 10.35 -4.05
CA LEU A 64 2.51 10.90 -4.84
C LEU A 64 3.56 9.82 -5.19
N GLN A 65 3.98 8.99 -4.23
CA GLN A 65 4.94 7.91 -4.45
C GLN A 65 4.50 6.91 -5.53
N TYR A 66 3.23 6.47 -5.51
CA TYR A 66 2.72 5.58 -6.57
C TYR A 66 2.64 6.29 -7.92
N ASN A 67 2.14 7.52 -7.99
CA ASN A 67 2.07 8.27 -9.24
C ASN A 67 3.45 8.52 -9.87
N LEU A 68 4.45 8.87 -9.05
CA LEU A 68 5.84 9.04 -9.48
C LEU A 68 6.47 7.73 -9.95
N SER A 69 6.14 6.60 -9.31
CA SER A 69 6.61 5.27 -9.73
C SER A 69 6.11 4.89 -11.14
N VAL A 70 4.85 5.23 -11.45
CA VAL A 70 4.25 4.99 -12.77
C VAL A 70 4.82 5.96 -13.82
N LEU A 71 5.05 7.23 -13.46
CA LEU A 71 5.71 8.20 -14.34
C LEU A 71 7.15 7.77 -14.68
N LEU A 72 7.89 7.21 -13.72
CA LEU A 72 9.23 6.64 -13.95
C LEU A 72 9.17 5.42 -14.88
N TYR A 73 8.22 4.51 -14.67
CA TYR A 73 8.00 3.38 -15.57
C TYR A 73 7.69 3.82 -17.02
N ILE A 74 6.83 4.83 -17.20
CA ILE A 74 6.56 5.40 -18.53
C ILE A 74 7.82 6.05 -19.12
N SER A 75 8.62 6.75 -18.33
CA SER A 75 9.89 7.31 -18.80
C SER A 75 10.85 6.21 -19.30
N ASP A 76 11.03 5.13 -18.51
CA ASP A 76 11.94 4.05 -18.85
C ASP A 76 11.47 3.24 -20.08
N LEU A 77 10.16 3.09 -20.31
CA LEU A 77 9.63 2.48 -21.54
C LEU A 77 10.13 3.17 -22.83
N TYR A 78 10.40 4.48 -22.77
CA TYR A 78 10.86 5.28 -23.91
C TYR A 78 12.37 5.53 -23.91
N HIS A 79 13.01 5.67 -22.74
CA HIS A 79 14.41 6.08 -22.61
C HIS A 79 15.36 4.99 -22.08
N ASN A 80 14.86 4.00 -21.32
CA ASN A 80 15.69 2.95 -20.70
C ASN A 80 14.96 1.59 -20.72
N LYS A 81 14.93 0.97 -21.90
CA LYS A 81 14.18 -0.28 -22.13
C LYS A 81 14.60 -1.43 -21.22
N ALA A 82 15.88 -1.50 -20.83
CA ALA A 82 16.38 -2.50 -19.88
C ALA A 82 15.74 -2.34 -18.48
N ALA A 83 15.63 -1.11 -17.98
CA ALA A 83 14.93 -0.83 -16.73
C ALA A 83 13.41 -1.13 -16.82
N SER A 84 12.80 -0.89 -17.98
CA SER A 84 11.35 -1.13 -18.19
C SER A 84 10.93 -2.61 -18.13
N GLN A 85 11.86 -3.55 -18.27
CA GLN A 85 11.61 -5.01 -18.20
C GLN A 85 11.63 -5.57 -16.75
N GLN A 86 11.93 -4.75 -15.74
CA GLN A 86 11.94 -5.18 -14.34
C GLN A 86 10.51 -5.44 -13.83
N SER A 87 10.18 -6.71 -13.58
CA SER A 87 8.83 -7.18 -13.19
C SER A 87 8.31 -6.63 -11.85
N SER A 88 9.18 -6.06 -11.01
CA SER A 88 8.84 -5.47 -9.71
C SER A 88 8.26 -4.04 -9.77
N ARG A 89 8.12 -3.45 -10.95
CA ARG A 89 7.74 -2.03 -11.12
C ARG A 89 6.23 -1.83 -11.30
N PHE A 90 5.70 -0.77 -10.67
CA PHE A 90 4.30 -0.36 -10.81
C PHE A 90 4.01 0.18 -12.22
N GLN A 91 3.37 -0.64 -13.06
CA GLN A 91 3.01 -0.30 -14.43
C GLN A 91 1.77 0.63 -14.52
N PHE A 92 0.98 0.67 -13.45
CA PHE A 92 -0.26 1.44 -13.32
C PHE A 92 -0.46 1.95 -11.88
N PRO A 93 -1.29 2.99 -11.65
CA PRO A 93 -1.46 3.57 -10.33
C PRO A 93 -2.25 2.65 -9.39
N VAL A 94 -1.73 2.43 -8.18
CA VAL A 94 -2.37 1.57 -7.16
C VAL A 94 -3.61 2.22 -6.55
N ILE A 95 -3.58 3.55 -6.35
CA ILE A 95 -4.68 4.29 -5.74
C ILE A 95 -5.45 5.05 -6.83
N LEU A 96 -6.57 4.48 -7.27
CA LEU A 96 -7.44 5.05 -8.32
C LEU A 96 -8.66 5.82 -7.77
N SER A 97 -8.88 5.85 -6.45
CA SER A 97 -9.95 6.60 -5.81
C SER A 97 -9.53 8.04 -5.49
N THR A 98 -10.43 9.02 -5.68
CA THR A 98 -10.25 10.41 -5.23
C THR A 98 -10.04 10.48 -3.71
N PRO A 99 -9.15 11.34 -3.17
CA PRO A 99 -9.13 11.63 -1.73
C PRO A 99 -10.41 12.38 -1.35
N PRO A 100 -11.14 12.00 -0.28
CA PRO A 100 -12.37 12.68 0.10
C PRO A 100 -12.15 14.15 0.54
N GLU A 101 -10.94 14.51 0.95
CA GLU A 101 -10.53 15.86 1.37
C GLU A 101 -10.14 16.78 0.20
N MET A 102 -10.26 16.28 -1.05
CA MET A 102 -9.88 16.96 -2.29
C MET A 102 -10.90 16.70 -3.42
N PRO A 103 -12.15 17.16 -3.30
CA PRO A 103 -13.19 16.97 -4.32
C PRO A 103 -12.83 17.57 -5.69
N GLU A 104 -11.96 18.58 -5.73
CA GLU A 104 -11.41 19.17 -6.97
C GLU A 104 -10.66 18.14 -7.84
N LEU A 105 -10.13 17.08 -7.23
CA LEU A 105 -9.44 15.99 -7.94
C LEU A 105 -10.40 14.98 -8.59
N HIS A 106 -11.72 15.07 -8.38
CA HIS A 106 -12.68 14.06 -8.83
C HIS A 106 -12.66 13.85 -10.36
N GLN A 107 -12.63 14.94 -11.14
CA GLN A 107 -12.57 14.85 -12.61
C GLN A 107 -11.26 14.20 -13.09
N LEU A 108 -10.13 14.53 -12.46
CA LEU A 108 -8.82 13.97 -12.78
C LEU A 108 -8.75 12.48 -12.43
N TYR A 109 -9.31 12.05 -11.29
CA TYR A 109 -9.37 10.63 -10.93
C TYR A 109 -10.35 9.84 -11.79
N LYS A 110 -11.46 10.43 -12.25
CA LYS A 110 -12.31 9.82 -13.28
C LYS A 110 -11.52 9.59 -14.57
N ARG A 111 -10.80 10.61 -15.07
CA ARG A 111 -9.97 10.45 -16.27
C ARG A 111 -8.83 9.45 -16.07
N LEU A 112 -8.25 9.37 -14.87
CA LEU A 112 -7.24 8.37 -14.53
C LEU A 112 -7.80 6.93 -14.63
N GLN A 113 -9.04 6.72 -14.17
CA GLN A 113 -9.74 5.43 -14.31
C GLN A 113 -10.02 5.09 -15.79
N GLU A 114 -10.45 6.07 -16.60
CA GLU A 114 -10.65 5.90 -18.05
C GLU A 114 -9.35 5.55 -18.80
N LEU A 115 -8.20 6.07 -18.34
CA LEU A 115 -6.88 5.85 -18.93
C LEU A 115 -6.18 4.54 -18.47
N TYR A 116 -6.70 3.85 -17.46
CA TYR A 116 -6.15 2.60 -16.93
C TYR A 116 -7.20 1.49 -16.72
N PRO A 117 -7.96 1.10 -17.77
CA PRO A 117 -8.96 0.02 -17.67
C PRO A 117 -8.37 -1.34 -17.30
N GLU A 118 -7.09 -1.59 -17.60
CA GLU A 118 -6.36 -2.80 -17.19
C GLU A 118 -6.12 -2.84 -15.68
N ALA A 119 -5.84 -1.69 -15.05
CA ALA A 119 -5.63 -1.59 -13.61
C ALA A 119 -6.93 -1.86 -12.83
N ILE A 120 -8.07 -1.40 -13.36
CA ILE A 120 -9.40 -1.67 -12.78
C ILE A 120 -9.73 -3.17 -12.84
N GLN A 121 -9.35 -3.86 -13.93
CA GLN A 121 -9.52 -5.31 -14.04
C GLN A 121 -8.61 -6.07 -13.07
N PHE A 122 -7.32 -5.72 -13.02
CA PHE A 122 -6.36 -6.31 -12.09
C PHE A 122 -6.80 -6.17 -10.63
N LEU A 123 -7.29 -4.98 -10.24
CA LEU A 123 -7.83 -4.70 -8.91
C LEU A 123 -9.04 -5.59 -8.58
N LYS A 124 -9.96 -5.78 -9.53
CA LYS A 124 -11.12 -6.69 -9.37
C LYS A 124 -10.69 -8.14 -9.17
N SER A 125 -9.76 -8.65 -9.99
CA SER A 125 -9.22 -10.01 -9.84
C SER A 125 -8.57 -10.20 -8.47
N LYS A 126 -7.74 -9.24 -8.03
CA LYS A 126 -7.11 -9.30 -6.70
C LYS A 126 -8.11 -9.26 -5.54
N MET A 127 -9.21 -8.52 -5.67
CA MET A 127 -10.31 -8.59 -4.67
C MET A 127 -10.95 -9.98 -4.61
N GLN A 128 -11.10 -10.66 -5.74
CA GLN A 128 -11.67 -12.01 -5.80
C GLN A 128 -10.72 -13.04 -5.18
N ASP A 129 -9.42 -12.97 -5.47
CA ASP A 129 -8.38 -13.78 -4.83
C ASP A 129 -8.41 -13.62 -3.30
N MET A 130 -8.40 -12.37 -2.80
CA MET A 130 -8.41 -12.08 -1.37
C MET A 130 -9.68 -12.57 -0.68
N LYS A 131 -10.85 -12.49 -1.34
CA LYS A 131 -12.09 -13.01 -0.76
C LYS A 131 -12.05 -14.53 -0.60
N GLN A 132 -11.51 -15.26 -1.58
CA GLN A 132 -11.37 -16.72 -1.47
C GLN A 132 -10.39 -17.13 -0.36
N GLN A 133 -9.39 -16.32 -0.07
CA GLN A 133 -8.44 -16.57 1.03
C GLN A 133 -8.98 -16.20 2.43
N GLN A 134 -10.12 -15.50 2.52
CA GLN A 134 -10.76 -15.14 3.79
C GLN A 134 -11.93 -16.05 4.21
N ASP A 135 -12.18 -17.13 3.47
CA ASP A 135 -13.15 -18.18 3.82
C ASP A 135 -12.47 -19.49 4.27
N PRO A 136 -11.92 -19.58 5.51
CA PRO A 136 -11.53 -20.85 6.14
C PRO A 136 -12.79 -21.61 6.62
N GLY A 137 -13.80 -21.75 5.75
CA GLY A 137 -15.19 -22.06 6.12
C GLY A 137 -15.91 -23.08 5.23
N ALA A 138 -15.25 -23.65 4.23
CA ALA A 138 -15.83 -24.65 3.31
C ALA A 138 -15.00 -25.94 3.27
N MET A 139 -14.83 -26.59 4.42
CA MET A 139 -14.21 -27.92 4.50
C MET A 139 -15.10 -28.95 3.80
N SER A 140 -14.71 -29.40 2.61
CA SER A 140 -15.42 -30.45 1.87
C SER A 140 -15.41 -31.76 2.65
N THR A 141 -16.62 -32.30 2.85
CA THR A 141 -17.03 -33.48 3.61
C THR A 141 -15.98 -34.61 3.77
N PRO A 142 -15.69 -35.08 4.99
CA PRO A 142 -14.81 -36.23 5.21
C PRO A 142 -15.50 -37.56 4.89
N SER A 143 -14.80 -38.46 4.19
CA SER A 143 -15.22 -39.86 3.99
C SER A 143 -14.80 -40.74 5.18
N PRO A 144 -15.69 -41.61 5.70
CA PRO A 144 -15.34 -42.61 6.72
C PRO A 144 -14.78 -43.91 6.11
N MET A 145 -14.34 -44.83 7.00
CA MET A 145 -13.65 -46.13 6.75
C MET A 145 -12.12 -46.03 6.56
N SER A 146 -11.28 -46.91 7.12
CA SER A 146 -11.56 -48.04 8.04
C SER A 146 -10.35 -48.38 8.93
N LYS A 147 -10.56 -49.22 9.96
CA LYS A 147 -9.54 -49.66 10.93
C LYS A 147 -8.35 -50.41 10.29
N SER A 148 -7.19 -50.34 10.96
CA SER A 148 -6.30 -51.50 11.17
C SER A 148 -5.44 -51.27 12.44
N GLU A 149 -5.17 -52.35 13.18
CA GLU A 149 -4.30 -52.41 14.37
C GLU A 149 -2.89 -52.91 13.96
N GLN A 150 -1.80 -52.90 14.76
CA GLN A 150 -1.63 -52.50 16.17
C GLN A 150 -0.33 -51.62 16.34
N LEU A 151 0.82 -51.89 17.00
CA LEU A 151 1.30 -52.92 17.94
C LEU A 151 2.49 -52.37 18.81
N GLN A 152 2.18 -51.85 20.01
CA GLN A 152 2.96 -51.83 21.28
C GLN A 152 4.52 -51.68 21.33
N GLN A 153 5.01 -50.68 22.12
CA GLN A 153 6.22 -50.61 23.01
C GLN A 153 6.85 -49.19 23.02
N GLN A 154 7.55 -48.66 24.04
CA GLN A 154 7.56 -48.83 25.52
C GLN A 154 8.23 -47.56 26.16
N MET A 155 8.13 -47.33 27.48
CA MET A 155 8.74 -46.20 28.23
C MET A 155 10.27 -46.38 28.47
N PRO A 156 11.05 -45.49 29.18
CA PRO A 156 10.75 -44.19 29.83
C PRO A 156 11.80 -43.02 29.65
N MET A 157 11.45 -41.83 30.19
CA MET A 157 12.29 -40.82 30.90
C MET A 157 13.62 -40.24 30.31
N LEU A 158 13.78 -38.91 30.48
CA LEU A 158 14.79 -38.24 31.35
C LEU A 158 15.51 -37.02 30.72
N GLY A 159 15.41 -35.85 31.37
CA GLY A 159 16.33 -34.71 31.22
C GLY A 159 16.16 -33.83 29.96
N ASN A 160 16.68 -32.60 29.92
CA ASN A 160 17.21 -31.83 31.05
C ASN A 160 17.06 -30.30 30.86
N ALA A 161 17.23 -29.59 31.97
CA ALA A 161 17.08 -28.13 32.10
C ALA A 161 17.98 -27.29 31.17
N ALA A 162 17.58 -26.02 30.99
CA ALA A 162 18.40 -24.99 30.36
C ALA A 162 19.62 -24.58 31.22
N PRO A 163 20.56 -23.81 30.63
CA PRO A 163 20.90 -22.56 31.30
C PRO A 163 21.05 -21.33 30.38
N LYS A 164 20.43 -20.23 30.82
CA LYS A 164 21.03 -18.87 30.84
C LYS A 164 21.58 -18.67 32.28
N PRO A 165 22.41 -17.66 32.62
CA PRO A 165 22.71 -16.42 31.89
C PRO A 165 24.21 -16.01 31.86
N GLY A 166 24.53 -14.83 31.32
CA GLY A 166 25.84 -14.18 31.42
C GLY A 166 25.87 -12.83 30.69
N PRO A 167 26.29 -11.70 31.31
CA PRO A 167 26.20 -10.36 30.69
C PRO A 167 27.55 -9.77 30.28
N TYR A 168 27.54 -8.88 29.28
CA TYR A 168 28.55 -7.81 29.15
C TYR A 168 27.90 -6.49 28.73
N LEU A 169 28.29 -5.41 29.40
CA LEU A 169 27.95 -4.02 29.06
C LEU A 169 29.19 -3.32 28.51
N GLN A 170 29.12 -2.82 27.28
CA GLN A 170 29.94 -1.68 26.83
C GLN A 170 29.17 -0.97 25.71
N LEU A 171 28.43 0.11 26.02
CA LEU A 171 28.89 1.51 26.16
C LEU A 171 29.33 2.15 24.83
N GLN A 172 28.54 3.16 24.44
CA GLN A 172 28.86 4.31 23.60
C GLN A 172 29.51 4.05 22.24
N ASN A 173 28.72 4.28 21.20
CA ASN A 173 29.13 5.26 20.20
C ASN A 173 27.92 6.10 19.74
N SER A 174 27.86 7.36 20.15
CA SER A 174 26.72 8.26 19.87
C SER A 174 26.83 8.86 18.47
N SER A 175 26.47 8.09 17.45
CA SER A 175 26.22 8.63 16.11
C SER A 175 24.73 8.96 15.97
N TYR A 176 24.40 10.23 15.70
CA TYR A 176 23.04 10.65 15.32
C TYR A 176 22.75 10.26 13.85
N GLY A 177 22.81 8.97 13.57
CA GLY A 177 22.29 8.41 12.33
C GLY A 177 20.76 8.55 12.33
N TYR A 178 20.23 9.31 11.37
CA TYR A 178 18.81 9.25 11.06
C TYR A 178 18.54 7.86 10.45
N ASP A 179 18.07 6.94 11.29
CA ASP A 179 17.68 5.62 10.84
C ASP A 179 16.45 5.72 9.94
N MET A 180 16.70 5.78 8.63
CA MET A 180 15.71 5.55 7.57
C MET A 180 15.36 4.04 7.46
N GLY A 181 15.53 3.31 8.56
CA GLY A 181 15.33 1.89 8.74
C GLY A 181 13.88 1.52 8.51
N LYS A 182 13.61 1.04 7.30
CA LYS A 182 12.35 0.42 6.91
C LYS A 182 11.16 1.37 7.14
N MET A 183 11.03 2.35 6.24
CA MET A 183 9.67 2.75 5.85
C MET A 183 8.92 1.47 5.50
N ASN A 184 8.00 1.06 6.37
CA ASN A 184 7.23 -0.16 6.21
C ASN A 184 6.25 0.05 5.07
N SER A 185 6.74 -0.11 3.83
CA SER A 185 5.96 -0.02 2.60
C SER A 185 4.78 -0.96 2.76
N PRO A 186 3.53 -0.46 2.88
CA PRO A 186 2.40 -1.31 3.13
C PRO A 186 2.33 -2.34 2.01
N SER A 187 2.10 -3.61 2.35
CA SER A 187 1.87 -4.63 1.31
C SER A 187 0.77 -4.12 0.37
N PHE A 188 0.84 -4.53 -0.89
CA PHE A 188 -0.11 -4.14 -1.93
C PHE A 188 -1.58 -4.28 -1.46
N ASP A 189 -1.84 -5.33 -0.68
CA ASP A 189 -3.12 -5.66 -0.03
C ASP A 189 -3.61 -4.54 0.93
N SER A 190 -2.70 -3.94 1.71
CA SER A 190 -3.02 -2.84 2.64
C SER A 190 -3.31 -1.53 1.89
N ALA A 191 -2.65 -1.29 0.76
CA ALA A 191 -3.03 -0.19 -0.14
C ALA A 191 -4.42 -0.44 -0.78
N MET A 192 -4.73 -1.68 -1.16
CA MET A 192 -6.05 -2.05 -1.66
C MET A 192 -7.16 -1.85 -0.61
N VAL A 193 -6.99 -2.31 0.63
CA VAL A 193 -8.02 -2.17 1.69
C VAL A 193 -8.44 -0.71 1.90
N ASN A 194 -7.49 0.23 1.86
CA ASN A 194 -7.79 1.66 1.96
C ASN A 194 -8.57 2.21 0.75
N ALA A 195 -8.34 1.68 -0.46
CA ALA A 195 -9.11 2.05 -1.65
C ALA A 195 -10.55 1.47 -1.64
N LEU A 196 -10.81 0.40 -0.88
CA LEU A 196 -12.14 -0.21 -0.74
C LEU A 196 -13.06 0.58 0.20
N GLN A 197 -12.54 1.07 1.33
CA GLN A 197 -13.33 1.84 2.29
C GLN A 197 -13.93 3.13 1.67
N SER A 198 -13.23 3.74 0.70
CA SER A 198 -13.72 4.92 -0.05
C SER A 198 -14.95 4.66 -0.94
N ARG A 199 -15.50 3.43 -0.99
CA ARG A 199 -16.73 3.08 -1.71
C ARG A 199 -17.87 2.56 -0.81
N GLY A 200 -17.67 2.59 0.52
CA GLY A 200 -18.50 1.86 1.49
C GLY A 200 -19.48 2.67 2.35
N VAL A 201 -20.10 3.75 1.84
CA VAL A 201 -21.18 4.47 2.55
C VAL A 201 -22.32 4.76 1.57
N GLY A 202 -23.41 3.97 1.65
CA GLY A 202 -24.49 4.07 0.65
C GLY A 202 -25.74 3.21 0.86
N THR A 203 -25.95 2.62 2.04
CA THR A 203 -27.15 1.83 2.36
C THR A 203 -27.75 2.25 3.70
N GLN A 204 -28.64 3.25 3.69
CA GLN A 204 -29.62 3.39 4.76
C GLN A 204 -30.71 2.30 4.58
N PRO A 205 -31.14 1.61 5.65
CA PRO A 205 -32.41 0.91 5.63
C PRO A 205 -33.57 1.91 5.72
N ARG A 206 -34.66 1.61 5.01
CA ARG A 206 -36.03 2.10 5.22
C ARG A 206 -36.98 0.94 5.00
#